data_AF-A0A6B3LF05-F1
#
_entry.id   AF-A0A6B3LF05-F1
#
_cell.length_a   1.000
_cell.length_b   1.000
_cell.length_c   1.000
_cell.angle_alpha   90.00
_cell.angle_beta   90.00
_cell.angle_gamma   90.00
#
_symmetry.space_group_name_H-M   'P 1'
#
loop_
_entity.id
_entity.type
_entity.pdbx_description
1 polymer ?
#
loop_
_entity_poly.entity_id
_entity_poly.type
_entity_poly.pdbx_seq_one_letter_code
_entity_poly.pdbx_strand_id
1 'polypeptide(L)'
;MISTALTKTNEDPNIQQEALEYISASRLSCWQQCRRKHYFRYIAKLPSQPSPALHLGKVVHSTLQRWNLWRWDKQSYTRKQLRAAFLDAWISEQLDQPIEWESEDKEAELRDKAWSLVEAYLDASPIDEDEQIAGVEVHLEAEIDGLPPIIGTRKFTYRFRPRDMPRGS
;
A
#
# COMPACT_ATOMS: atom_id res chain seq x y z
N MET A 1 -29.17 27.34 6.89
CA MET A 1 -28.96 26.40 5.77
C MET A 1 -28.62 25.06 6.37
N ILE A 2 -29.59 24.14 6.42
CA ILE A 2 -29.46 22.86 7.10
C ILE A 2 -28.81 21.89 6.11
N SER A 3 -27.59 21.48 6.39
CA SER A 3 -26.84 20.50 5.61
C SER A 3 -27.53 19.14 5.70
N THR A 4 -28.13 18.70 4.60
CA THR A 4 -28.73 17.38 4.45
C THR A 4 -27.61 16.35 4.38
N ALA A 5 -27.19 15.81 5.52
CA ALA A 5 -26.39 14.60 5.56
C ALA A 5 -27.25 13.44 5.06
N LEU A 6 -26.95 12.95 3.85
CA LEU A 6 -27.49 11.71 3.30
C LEU A 6 -27.02 10.55 4.18
N THR A 7 -27.81 10.22 5.19
CA THR A 7 -27.69 8.94 5.90
C THR A 7 -28.25 7.86 4.99
N LYS A 8 -27.41 7.32 4.10
CA LYS A 8 -27.72 6.07 3.40
C LYS A 8 -27.93 4.98 4.45
N THR A 9 -29.17 4.52 4.58
CA THR A 9 -29.53 3.42 5.48
C THR A 9 -29.11 2.08 4.87
N ASN A 10 -28.96 1.08 5.73
CA ASN A 10 -28.39 -0.25 5.46
C ASN A 10 -29.22 -1.14 4.51
N GLU A 11 -30.33 -0.62 3.97
CA GLU A 11 -31.28 -1.35 3.10
C GLU A 11 -31.19 -0.93 1.63
N ASP A 12 -30.24 -0.07 1.27
CA ASP A 12 -30.05 0.39 -0.10
C ASP A 12 -29.41 -0.76 -0.92
N PRO A 13 -30.15 -1.43 -1.83
CA PRO A 13 -29.69 -2.65 -2.51
C PRO A 13 -28.42 -2.44 -3.34
N ASN A 14 -28.14 -1.19 -3.71
CA ASN A 14 -26.96 -0.78 -4.44
C ASN A 14 -25.64 -0.98 -3.65
N ILE A 15 -25.68 -0.88 -2.31
CA ILE A 15 -24.47 -0.96 -1.48
C ILE A 15 -23.97 -2.41 -1.35
N GLN A 16 -24.89 -3.39 -1.31
CA GLN A 16 -24.51 -4.80 -1.32
C GLN A 16 -23.94 -5.24 -2.67
N GLN A 17 -24.42 -4.64 -3.76
CA GLN A 17 -23.93 -4.90 -5.12
C GLN A 17 -22.49 -4.39 -5.31
N GLU A 18 -22.16 -3.18 -4.86
CA GLU A 18 -20.78 -2.64 -4.87
C GLU A 18 -19.80 -3.51 -4.05
N ALA A 19 -20.26 -4.09 -2.94
CA ALA A 19 -19.39 -4.93 -2.10
C ALA A 19 -18.96 -6.24 -2.77
N LEU A 20 -19.72 -6.68 -3.79
CA LEU A 20 -19.50 -7.89 -4.57
C LEU A 20 -18.90 -7.61 -5.95
N GLU A 21 -18.52 -6.37 -6.26
CA GLU A 21 -17.87 -6.06 -7.54
C GLU A 21 -16.53 -6.78 -7.70
N TYR A 22 -15.75 -6.89 -6.63
CA TYR A 22 -14.47 -7.60 -6.64
C TYR A 22 -14.04 -8.03 -5.23
N ILE A 23 -13.15 -9.02 -5.19
CA ILE A 23 -12.49 -9.48 -3.96
C ILE A 23 -11.01 -9.07 -4.04
N SER A 24 -10.49 -8.45 -2.98
CA SER A 24 -9.04 -8.21 -2.85
C SER A 24 -8.48 -8.88 -1.61
N ALA A 25 -7.16 -9.11 -1.59
CA ALA A 25 -6.50 -9.73 -0.44
C ALA A 25 -6.74 -8.95 0.87
N SER A 26 -6.79 -7.62 0.81
CA SER A 26 -7.05 -6.77 1.98
C SER A 26 -8.50 -6.85 2.46
N ARG A 27 -9.48 -6.90 1.54
CA ARG A 27 -10.90 -7.13 1.86
C ARG A 27 -11.10 -8.50 2.50
N LEU A 28 -10.53 -9.55 1.89
CA LEU A 28 -10.64 -10.92 2.37
C LEU A 28 -10.02 -11.08 3.76
N SER A 29 -8.79 -10.58 3.97
CA SER A 29 -8.13 -10.61 5.28
C SER A 29 -8.94 -9.86 6.35
N CYS A 30 -9.47 -8.68 6.01
CA CYS A 30 -10.32 -7.93 6.94
C CYS A 30 -11.61 -8.66 7.28
N TRP A 31 -12.25 -9.32 6.30
CA TRP A 31 -13.47 -10.10 6.51
C TRP A 31 -13.22 -11.31 7.42
N GLN A 32 -12.12 -12.03 7.17
CA GLN A 32 -11.71 -13.18 7.99
C GLN A 32 -11.42 -12.78 9.44
N GLN A 33 -10.78 -11.63 9.66
CA GLN A 33 -10.51 -11.12 11.01
C GLN A 33 -11.79 -10.63 11.73
N CYS A 34 -12.60 -9.81 11.06
CA CYS A 34 -13.83 -9.27 11.65
C CYS A 34 -14.81 -8.76 10.58
N ARG A 35 -15.93 -9.48 10.43
CA ARG A 35 -17.00 -9.14 9.47
C ARG A 35 -17.60 -7.75 9.70
N ARG A 36 -17.75 -7.34 10.96
CA ARG A 36 -18.28 -6.01 11.31
C ARG A 36 -17.34 -4.88 10.90
N LYS A 37 -16.03 -5.09 11.08
CA LYS A 37 -14.99 -4.15 10.62
C LYS A 37 -15.01 -4.03 9.10
N HIS A 38 -15.15 -5.15 8.39
CA HIS A 38 -15.29 -5.13 6.94
C HIS A 38 -16.50 -4.31 6.49
N TYR A 39 -17.67 -4.52 7.11
CA TYR A 39 -18.87 -3.75 6.81
C TYR A 39 -18.61 -2.25 6.93
N PHE A 40 -18.12 -1.77 8.08
CA PHE A 40 -17.92 -0.32 8.25
C PHE A 40 -16.87 0.29 7.32
N ARG A 41 -15.81 -0.47 7.01
CA ARG A 41 -14.70 0.00 6.18
C ARG A 41 -15.03 0.00 4.69
N TYR A 42 -15.65 -1.07 4.18
CA TYR A 42 -15.76 -1.32 2.74
C TYR A 42 -17.19 -1.16 2.21
N ILE A 43 -18.21 -1.32 3.06
CA ILE A 43 -19.62 -1.24 2.70
C ILE A 43 -20.16 0.15 3.09
N ALA A 44 -20.09 0.50 4.38
CA ALA A 44 -20.50 1.82 4.86
C ALA A 44 -19.48 2.94 4.58
N LYS A 45 -18.27 2.58 4.12
CA LYS A 45 -17.16 3.49 3.75
C LYS A 45 -16.96 4.63 4.76
N LEU A 46 -16.97 4.31 6.06
CA LEU A 46 -16.78 5.32 7.09
C LEU A 46 -15.36 5.91 7.01
N PRO A 47 -15.20 7.24 7.13
CA PRO A 47 -13.90 7.87 7.09
C PRO A 47 -13.06 7.37 8.26
N SER A 48 -11.84 6.93 7.96
CA SER A 48 -10.85 6.55 8.96
C SER A 48 -9.94 7.75 9.22
N GLN A 49 -9.68 8.04 10.50
CA GLN A 49 -8.65 9.01 10.85
C GLN A 49 -7.27 8.49 10.39
N PRO A 50 -6.45 9.31 9.71
CA PRO A 50 -5.10 8.92 9.34
C PRO A 50 -4.26 8.78 10.60
N SER A 51 -3.66 7.60 10.80
CA SER A 51 -2.78 7.33 11.95
C SER A 51 -1.31 7.54 11.57
N PRO A 52 -0.44 7.98 12.50
CA PRO A 52 1.00 8.14 12.25
C PRO A 52 1.67 6.90 11.65
N ALA A 53 1.30 5.70 12.12
CA ALA A 53 1.81 4.44 11.60
C ALA A 53 1.41 4.18 10.14
N LEU A 54 0.20 4.60 9.74
CA LEU A 54 -0.28 4.47 8.37
C LEU A 54 0.48 5.42 7.44
N HIS A 55 0.72 6.66 7.87
CA HIS A 55 1.51 7.64 7.12
C HIS A 55 2.95 7.14 6.91
N LEU A 56 3.62 6.67 7.98
CA LEU A 56 4.92 6.02 7.87
C LEU A 56 4.91 4.91 6.82
N GLY A 57 3.94 3.99 6.91
CA GLY A 57 3.84 2.86 5.98
C GLY A 57 3.68 3.31 4.53
N LYS A 58 2.81 4.29 4.28
CA LYS A 58 2.60 4.85 2.94
C LYS A 58 3.86 5.49 2.37
N VAL A 59 4.55 6.32 3.15
CA VAL A 59 5.78 6.98 2.68
C VAL A 59 6.88 5.97 2.37
N VAL A 60 7.07 4.95 3.22
CA VAL A 60 8.02 3.85 2.96
C VAL A 60 7.65 3.11 1.68
N HIS A 61 6.37 2.73 1.49
CA HIS A 61 5.92 2.06 0.28
C HIS A 61 6.12 2.91 -0.98
N SER A 62 5.77 4.20 -0.93
CA SER A 62 5.96 5.13 -2.06
C SER A 62 7.44 5.31 -2.41
N THR A 63 8.31 5.38 -1.40
CA THR A 63 9.76 5.48 -1.60
C THR A 63 10.32 4.22 -2.27
N LEU A 64 9.94 3.03 -1.78
CA LEU A 64 10.36 1.77 -2.37
C LEU A 64 9.77 1.56 -3.77
N GLN A 65 8.55 2.03 -4.02
CA GLN A 65 7.96 2.03 -5.35
C GLN A 65 8.79 2.90 -6.31
N ARG A 66 9.15 4.12 -5.89
CA ARG A 66 9.99 5.03 -6.68
C ARG A 66 11.36 4.42 -6.97
N TRP A 67 11.98 3.79 -5.97
CA TRP A 67 13.24 3.06 -6.12
C TRP A 67 13.13 1.95 -7.18
N ASN A 68 12.09 1.11 -7.09
CA ASN A 68 11.87 0.04 -8.07
C ASN A 68 11.58 0.57 -9.48
N LEU A 69 10.90 1.72 -9.62
CA LEU A 69 10.69 2.37 -10.91
C LEU A 69 12.01 2.83 -11.55
N TRP A 70 12.93 3.40 -10.76
CA TRP A 70 14.25 3.77 -11.27
C TRP A 70 15.06 2.57 -11.73
N ARG A 71 15.00 1.45 -10.98
CA ARG A 71 15.62 0.18 -11.37
C ARG A 71 15.00 -0.37 -12.67
N TRP A 72 13.68 -0.31 -12.79
CA TRP A 72 12.96 -0.73 -13.99
C TRP A 72 13.38 0.08 -15.23
N ASP A 73 13.52 1.39 -15.10
CA ASP A 73 13.95 2.30 -16.17
C ASP A 73 15.47 2.35 -16.37
N LYS A 74 16.23 1.53 -15.64
CA LYS A 74 17.71 1.49 -15.65
C LYS A 74 18.37 2.85 -15.37
N GLN A 75 17.70 3.69 -14.59
CA GLN A 75 18.24 4.97 -14.16
C GLN A 75 19.23 4.74 -13.03
N SER A 76 20.43 5.30 -13.14
CA SER A 76 21.35 5.41 -12.01
C SER A 76 20.77 6.39 -10.99
N TYR A 77 20.67 5.96 -9.73
CA TYR A 77 20.29 6.82 -8.62
C TYR A 77 21.35 6.77 -7.53
N THR A 78 21.39 7.82 -6.73
CA THR A 78 22.18 7.89 -5.50
C THR A 78 21.26 7.74 -4.29
N ARG A 79 21.81 7.25 -3.17
CA ARG A 79 21.07 7.22 -1.89
C ARG A 79 20.53 8.61 -1.49
N LYS A 80 21.25 9.68 -1.84
CA LYS A 80 20.80 11.07 -1.62
C LYS A 80 19.56 11.42 -2.43
N GLN A 81 19.48 11.01 -3.70
CA GLN A 81 18.29 11.22 -4.54
C GLN A 81 17.09 10.43 -4.01
N LEU A 82 17.32 9.19 -3.53
CA LEU A 82 16.25 8.41 -2.92
C LEU A 82 15.75 9.04 -1.61
N ARG A 83 16.66 9.58 -0.79
CA ARG A 83 16.29 10.32 0.42
C ARG A 83 15.50 11.58 0.12
N ALA A 84 15.83 12.30 -0.95
CA ALA A 84 15.04 13.43 -1.41
C ALA A 84 13.61 13.00 -1.80
N ALA A 85 13.48 11.93 -2.60
CA ALA A 85 12.17 11.39 -2.97
C ALA A 85 11.36 10.91 -1.76
N PHE A 86 12.02 10.37 -0.73
CA PHE A 86 11.38 10.02 0.55
C PHE A 86 10.82 11.26 1.27
N LEU A 87 11.59 12.35 1.35
CA LEU A 87 11.13 13.60 1.99
C LEU A 87 9.98 14.24 1.21
N ASP A 88 10.05 14.22 -0.12
CA ASP A 88 8.96 14.70 -0.99
C ASP A 88 7.69 13.87 -0.76
N ALA A 89 7.82 12.55 -0.64
CA ALA A 89 6.70 11.66 -0.36
C ALA A 89 6.10 11.91 1.04
N TRP A 90 6.92 12.19 2.05
CA TRP A 90 6.46 12.58 3.40
C TRP A 90 5.61 13.84 3.36
N ILE A 91 6.11 14.90 2.72
CA ILE A 91 5.40 16.17 2.57
C ILE A 91 4.10 15.98 1.78
N SER A 92 4.16 15.24 0.67
CA SER A 92 2.99 14.98 -0.17
C SER A 92 1.89 14.22 0.59
N GLU A 93 2.25 13.22 1.39
CA GLU A 93 1.28 12.46 2.19
C GLU A 93 0.69 13.33 3.31
N GLN A 94 1.48 14.23 3.91
CA GLN A 94 0.99 15.15 4.94
C GLN A 94 0.02 16.19 4.36
N LEU A 95 0.20 16.57 3.08
CA LEU A 95 -0.74 17.44 2.38
C LEU A 95 -2.04 16.72 1.96
N ASP A 96 -1.95 15.44 1.56
CA ASP A 96 -3.10 14.64 1.13
C ASP A 96 -3.95 14.13 2.30
N GLN A 97 -3.30 13.63 3.34
CA GLN A 97 -3.92 13.08 4.56
C GLN A 97 -3.27 13.70 5.79
N PRO A 98 -3.66 14.93 6.15
CA PRO A 98 -3.03 15.65 7.25
C PRO A 98 -3.19 14.87 8.55
N ILE A 99 -2.05 14.65 9.22
CA ILE A 99 -2.00 14.10 10.56
C ILE A 99 -1.71 15.22 11.54
N GLU A 100 -2.50 15.28 12.60
CA GLU A 100 -2.19 16.08 13.76
C GLU A 100 -1.14 15.35 14.59
N TRP A 101 0.08 15.88 14.57
CA TRP A 101 1.21 15.33 15.32
C TRP A 101 1.16 15.80 16.77
N GLU A 102 1.52 14.91 17.70
CA GLU A 102 1.62 15.26 19.12
C GLU A 102 2.67 16.36 19.37
N SER A 103 3.78 16.31 18.62
CA SER A 103 4.82 17.34 18.59
C SER A 103 5.67 17.21 17.32
N GLU A 104 6.39 18.27 16.97
CA GLU A 104 7.38 18.26 15.88
C GLU A 104 8.49 17.21 16.13
N ASP A 105 8.89 17.02 17.38
CA ASP A 105 9.89 16.01 17.76
C ASP A 105 9.38 14.59 17.47
N LYS A 106 8.10 14.30 17.75
CA LYS A 106 7.50 12.99 17.48
C LYS A 106 7.34 12.72 15.99
N GLU A 107 7.01 13.75 15.21
CA GLU A 107 7.04 13.66 13.76
C GLU A 107 8.45 13.33 13.25
N ALA A 108 9.47 14.07 13.72
CA ALA A 108 10.85 13.88 13.31
C ALA A 108 11.38 12.49 13.66
N GLU A 109 11.15 12.02 14.90
CA GLU A 109 11.50 10.66 15.34
C GLU A 109 10.87 9.60 14.42
N LEU A 110 9.60 9.76 14.07
CA LEU A 110 8.91 8.80 13.21
C LEU A 110 9.42 8.84 11.77
N ARG A 111 9.74 10.02 11.25
CA ARG A 111 10.33 10.21 9.93
C ARG A 111 11.71 9.58 9.83
N ASP A 112 12.56 9.77 10.83
CA ASP A 112 13.90 9.18 10.87
C ASP A 112 13.84 7.66 11.01
N LYS A 113 12.88 7.15 11.79
CA LYS A 113 12.58 5.72 11.85
C LYS A 113 12.12 5.17 10.50
N ALA A 114 11.26 5.89 9.79
CA ALA A 114 10.79 5.50 8.46
C ALA A 114 11.93 5.42 7.45
N TRP A 115 12.85 6.39 7.47
CA TRP A 115 14.05 6.36 6.64
C TRP A 115 14.97 5.18 6.99
N SER A 116 15.18 4.92 8.29
CA SER A 116 15.98 3.79 8.76
C SER A 116 15.42 2.44 8.28
N LEU A 117 14.10 2.30 8.16
CA LEU A 117 13.46 1.10 7.60
C LEU A 117 13.76 0.95 6.10
N VAL A 118 13.79 2.05 5.34
CA VAL A 118 14.17 2.04 3.93
C VAL A 118 15.63 1.62 3.79
N GLU A 119 16.53 2.19 4.59
CA GLU A 119 17.95 1.82 4.58
C GLU A 119 18.15 0.34 4.92
N ALA A 120 17.54 -0.12 6.02
CA ALA A 120 17.62 -1.52 6.42
C ALA A 120 17.08 -2.46 5.33
N TYR A 121 16.00 -2.08 4.65
CA TYR A 121 15.47 -2.87 3.52
C TYR A 121 16.48 -2.94 2.36
N LEU A 122 17.08 -1.82 1.99
CA LEU A 122 18.05 -1.78 0.88
C LEU A 122 19.32 -2.57 1.20
N ASP A 123 19.76 -2.54 2.46
CA ASP A 123 20.99 -3.20 2.89
C ASP A 123 20.80 -4.70 3.13
N ALA A 124 19.62 -5.12 3.59
CA ALA A 124 19.26 -6.51 3.83
C ALA A 124 18.60 -7.21 2.63
N SER A 125 18.33 -6.48 1.53
CA SER A 125 17.65 -7.04 0.37
C SER A 125 18.48 -8.17 -0.23
N PRO A 126 17.96 -9.42 -0.27
CA PRO A 126 18.68 -10.56 -0.88
C PRO A 126 18.68 -10.49 -2.41
N ILE A 127 18.11 -9.43 -2.98
CA ILE A 127 17.89 -9.27 -4.40
C ILE A 127 18.94 -8.30 -4.93
N ASP A 128 19.79 -8.81 -5.82
CA ASP A 128 20.87 -8.04 -6.43
C ASP A 128 20.31 -6.74 -7.03
N GLU A 129 20.99 -5.61 -6.82
CA GLU A 129 20.57 -4.31 -7.35
C GLU A 129 20.44 -4.33 -8.88
N ASP A 130 21.26 -5.16 -9.54
CA ASP A 130 21.27 -5.38 -10.98
C ASP A 130 20.22 -6.37 -11.49
N GLU A 131 19.52 -7.09 -10.58
CA GLU A 131 18.46 -8.00 -11.01
C GLU A 131 17.28 -7.21 -11.58
N GLN A 132 17.01 -7.43 -12.86
CA GLN A 132 15.91 -6.77 -13.53
C GLN A 132 14.56 -7.24 -12.97
N ILE A 133 13.87 -6.30 -12.35
CA ILE A 133 12.47 -6.45 -11.91
C ILE A 133 11.63 -6.77 -13.16
N ALA A 134 10.58 -7.59 -13.02
CA ALA A 134 9.65 -8.00 -14.08
C ALA A 134 8.37 -7.14 -14.17
N GLY A 135 8.09 -6.34 -13.14
CA GLY A 135 7.08 -5.29 -13.16
C GLY A 135 6.96 -4.60 -11.80
N VAL A 136 6.48 -3.35 -11.80
CA VAL A 136 6.24 -2.51 -10.61
C VAL A 136 4.77 -2.13 -10.58
N GLU A 137 4.12 -2.24 -9.42
CA GLU A 137 2.66 -2.04 -9.24
C GLU A 137 1.81 -2.82 -10.26
N VAL A 138 2.10 -4.12 -10.43
CA VAL A 138 1.38 -4.96 -11.40
C VAL A 138 -0.04 -5.20 -10.91
N HIS A 139 -1.02 -4.78 -11.71
CA HIS A 139 -2.41 -5.14 -11.50
C HIS A 139 -2.63 -6.60 -11.91
N LEU A 140 -3.22 -7.37 -11.01
CA LEU A 140 -3.55 -8.77 -11.20
C LEU A 140 -5.05 -8.91 -11.08
N GLU A 141 -5.63 -9.55 -12.09
CA GLU A 141 -7.04 -9.91 -12.13
C GLU A 141 -7.15 -11.41 -12.39
N ALA A 142 -8.02 -12.09 -11.66
CA ALA A 142 -8.31 -13.50 -11.86
C ALA A 142 -9.80 -13.75 -11.71
N GLU A 143 -10.36 -14.50 -12.65
CA GLU A 143 -11.73 -15.00 -12.60
C GLU A 143 -11.73 -16.40 -11.99
N ILE A 144 -12.64 -16.63 -11.05
CA ILE A 144 -12.89 -17.95 -10.47
C ILE A 144 -14.38 -18.20 -10.55
N ASP A 145 -14.79 -19.32 -11.13
CA ASP A 145 -16.20 -19.67 -11.28
C ASP A 145 -16.95 -19.58 -9.94
N GLY A 146 -18.06 -18.84 -9.95
CA GLY A 146 -18.91 -18.63 -8.78
C GLY A 146 -18.40 -17.58 -7.78
N LEU A 147 -17.30 -16.88 -8.07
CA LEU A 147 -16.80 -15.77 -7.27
C LEU A 147 -16.72 -14.48 -8.09
N PRO A 148 -16.89 -13.30 -7.45
CA PRO A 148 -16.47 -12.04 -8.04
C PRO A 148 -15.00 -12.05 -8.46
N PRO A 149 -14.61 -11.22 -9.44
CA PRO A 149 -13.21 -11.14 -9.89
C PRO A 149 -12.29 -10.81 -8.72
N ILE A 150 -11.14 -11.49 -8.68
CA ILE A 150 -10.12 -11.27 -7.66
C ILE A 150 -9.13 -10.25 -8.20
N ILE A 151 -9.03 -9.12 -7.50
CA ILE A 151 -8.17 -8.00 -7.86
C ILE A 151 -7.07 -7.84 -6.82
N GLY A 152 -5.83 -7.71 -7.28
CA GLY A 152 -4.68 -7.41 -6.44
C GLY A 152 -3.69 -6.49 -7.13
N THR A 153 -2.92 -5.74 -6.34
CA THR A 153 -1.78 -4.97 -6.83
C THR A 153 -0.51 -5.52 -6.21
N ARG A 154 0.43 -5.94 -7.05
CA ARG A 154 1.72 -6.44 -6.60
C ARG A 154 2.77 -5.34 -6.72
N LYS A 155 3.32 -4.93 -5.57
CA LYS A 155 4.27 -3.81 -5.44
C LYS A 155 5.46 -3.94 -6.40
N PHE A 156 6.04 -5.13 -6.49
CA PHE A 156 7.03 -5.47 -7.51
C PHE A 156 7.03 -6.98 -7.75
N THR A 157 7.47 -7.39 -8.92
CA THR A 157 7.60 -8.80 -9.33
C THR A 157 8.99 -9.03 -9.92
N TYR A 158 9.54 -10.22 -9.71
CA TYR A 158 10.75 -10.66 -10.39
C TYR A 158 10.40 -11.75 -11.39
N ARG A 159 11.24 -11.91 -12.41
CA ARG A 159 11.07 -12.99 -13.37
C ARG A 159 11.45 -14.29 -12.66
N PHE A 160 10.47 -15.14 -12.41
CA PHE A 160 10.68 -16.43 -11.76
C PHE A 160 11.78 -17.23 -12.46
N ARG A 161 12.85 -17.59 -11.73
CA ARG A 161 13.92 -18.45 -12.27
C ARG A 161 13.80 -19.85 -11.65
N PRO A 162 14.07 -20.93 -12.42
CA PRO A 162 14.05 -22.30 -11.89
C PRO A 162 15.00 -22.55 -10.72
N ARG A 163 15.97 -21.65 -10.49
CA ARG A 163 16.95 -21.73 -9.40
C ARG A 163 16.36 -21.43 -8.02
N ASP A 164 15.15 -20.86 -7.98
CA ASP A 164 14.42 -20.48 -6.77
C ASP A 164 13.49 -21.60 -6.25
N MET A 165 13.46 -22.76 -6.92
CA MET A 165 12.80 -23.94 -6.38
C MET A 165 13.58 -24.40 -5.13
N PRO A 166 12.92 -24.62 -3.97
CA PRO A 166 13.52 -25.46 -2.96
C PRO A 166 13.84 -26.79 -3.61
N ARG A 167 15.10 -27.20 -3.58
CA ARG A 167 15.52 -28.51 -4.09
C ARG A 167 14.67 -29.52 -3.32
N GLY A 168 13.75 -30.18 -4.03
CA GLY A 168 12.91 -31.21 -3.43
C GLY A 168 13.81 -32.22 -2.72
N SER A 169 13.57 -32.36 -1.41
CA SER A 169 14.03 -33.50 -0.62
C SER A 169 13.23 -34.73 -0.99
#